data_AF-A0A969UYX4-F1
#
_entry.id   AF-A0A969UYX4-F1
#
_cell.length_a   1.000
_cell.length_b   1.000
_cell.length_c   1.000
_cell.angle_alpha   90.00
_cell.angle_beta   90.00
_cell.angle_gamma   90.00
#
_symmetry.space_group_name_H-M   'P 1'
#
loop_
_entity.id
_entity.type
_entity.pdbx_description
1 polymer ?
#
loop_
_entity_poly.entity_id
_entity_poly.type
_entity_poly.pdbx_seq_one_letter_code
_entity_poly.pdbx_strand_id
1 'polypeptide(L)'
;MGFLDYWRKREPEEVQGNLLNPEEQADAIVDRAEPTRLASYHRLHGELKARGAMDQTHQAINHLQNIEMLDDDYRKLYEELGITLGQRAKLPKEAKEALMVGDIAAFHQIMKDDAQGHQALIESSYKGFKQARKLFPW
;
A
#
# COMPACT_ATOMS: atom_id res chain seq x y z
N MET A 1 5.47 -8.64 -11.98
CA MET A 1 4.57 -8.16 -13.05
C MET A 1 3.82 -6.97 -12.45
N GLY A 2 3.39 -5.97 -13.22
CA GLY A 2 2.75 -4.81 -12.60
C GLY A 2 1.30 -5.05 -12.21
N PHE A 3 0.73 -4.23 -11.30
CA PHE A 3 -0.72 -4.23 -11.10
C PHE A 3 -1.44 -3.94 -12.41
N LEU A 4 -0.89 -3.04 -13.22
CA LEU A 4 -1.46 -2.67 -14.52
C LEU A 4 -1.50 -3.84 -15.51
N ASP A 5 -0.41 -4.62 -15.59
CA ASP A 5 -0.35 -5.82 -16.44
C ASP A 5 -1.33 -6.89 -15.96
N TYR A 6 -1.44 -7.06 -14.65
CA TYR A 6 -2.41 -7.95 -14.04
C TYR A 6 -3.85 -7.51 -14.32
N TRP A 7 -4.13 -6.21 -14.18
CA TRP A 7 -5.44 -5.63 -14.44
C TRP A 7 -5.89 -5.83 -15.89
N ARG A 8 -4.99 -5.64 -16.86
CA ARG A 8 -5.27 -5.83 -18.30
C ARG A 8 -5.52 -7.27 -18.71
N LYS A 9 -4.98 -8.24 -17.97
CA LYS A 9 -5.09 -9.68 -18.28
C LYS A 9 -6.36 -10.32 -17.74
N ARG A 10 -7.06 -9.69 -16.80
CA ARG A 10 -8.30 -10.21 -16.24
C ARG A 10 -9.49 -9.90 -17.16
N GLU A 11 -10.30 -10.92 -17.43
CA GLU A 11 -11.56 -10.73 -18.14
C GLU A 11 -12.57 -9.97 -17.25
N PRO A 12 -13.47 -9.16 -17.82
CA PRO A 12 -14.39 -8.28 -17.07
C PRO A 12 -15.33 -9.00 -16.09
N GLU A 13 -15.48 -10.33 -16.22
CA GLU A 13 -16.44 -11.15 -15.48
C GLU A 13 -15.86 -11.74 -14.17
N GLU A 14 -14.53 -11.70 -13.96
CA GLU A 14 -13.85 -12.23 -12.76
C GLU A 14 -13.88 -11.29 -11.53
N VAL A 15 -14.76 -10.28 -11.52
CA VAL A 15 -14.84 -9.28 -10.45
C VAL A 15 -15.59 -9.86 -9.25
N GLN A 16 -15.00 -10.84 -8.56
CA GLN A 16 -15.36 -11.18 -7.18
C GLN A 16 -14.34 -12.05 -6.42
N GLY A 17 -13.08 -12.15 -6.87
CA GLY A 17 -12.03 -12.77 -6.08
C GLY A 17 -11.55 -11.85 -4.96
N ASN A 18 -11.87 -12.17 -3.71
CA ASN A 18 -11.22 -11.56 -2.55
C ASN A 18 -9.74 -11.98 -2.59
N LEU A 19 -8.84 -11.05 -2.91
CA LEU A 19 -7.39 -11.33 -2.98
C LEU A 19 -6.80 -11.76 -1.63
N LEU A 20 -7.54 -11.50 -0.55
CA LEU A 20 -7.21 -11.86 0.82
C LEU A 20 -7.92 -13.16 1.27
N ASN A 21 -8.24 -14.08 0.35
CA ASN A 21 -8.93 -15.32 0.72
C ASN A 21 -8.05 -16.19 1.66
N PRO A 22 -8.59 -16.70 2.78
CA PRO A 22 -7.82 -16.89 4.01
C PRO A 22 -7.24 -18.30 4.23
N GLU A 23 -7.40 -19.23 3.28
CA GLU A 23 -7.04 -20.64 3.54
C GLU A 23 -5.52 -20.93 3.52
N GLU A 24 -4.68 -20.01 3.05
CA GLU A 24 -3.22 -20.24 2.99
C GLU A 24 -2.34 -19.12 3.60
N GLN A 25 -2.90 -18.07 4.18
CA GLN A 25 -2.11 -16.92 4.69
C GLN A 25 -2.45 -16.55 6.13
N ALA A 26 -2.63 -17.55 7.00
CA ALA A 26 -3.00 -17.38 8.41
C ALA A 26 -1.97 -16.60 9.28
N ASP A 27 -0.81 -16.23 8.74
CA ASP A 27 0.18 -15.37 9.40
C ASP A 27 0.29 -13.96 8.76
N ALA A 28 -0.48 -13.66 7.73
CA ALA A 28 -0.45 -12.37 7.06
C ALA A 28 -1.20 -11.33 7.89
N ILE A 29 -0.45 -10.36 8.43
CA ILE A 29 -0.77 -8.98 8.83
C ILE A 29 -2.26 -8.57 8.61
N VAL A 30 -3.18 -9.23 9.29
CA VAL A 30 -4.59 -8.86 9.37
C VAL A 30 -4.93 -9.03 10.84
N ASP A 31 -4.53 -8.03 11.62
CA ASP A 31 -5.10 -7.86 12.94
C ASP A 31 -6.63 -7.80 12.75
N ARG A 32 -7.37 -8.75 13.34
CA ARG A 32 -8.83 -8.90 13.16
C ARG A 32 -9.61 -7.65 13.59
N ALA A 33 -8.94 -6.72 14.26
CA ALA A 33 -9.45 -5.43 14.68
C ALA A 33 -9.10 -4.27 13.74
N GLU A 34 -8.33 -4.47 12.66
CA GLU A 34 -7.77 -3.34 11.92
C GLU A 34 -8.74 -2.62 10.95
N PRO A 35 -8.60 -1.29 10.84
CA PRO A 35 -9.69 -0.39 10.58
C PRO A 35 -9.90 -0.18 9.07
N THR A 36 -11.05 0.38 8.70
CA THR A 36 -11.38 0.71 7.30
C THR A 36 -10.23 1.44 6.57
N ARG A 37 -10.14 1.32 5.24
CA ARG A 37 -9.10 1.93 4.38
C ARG A 37 -8.67 3.37 4.74
N LEU A 38 -9.62 4.24 5.11
CA LEU A 38 -9.29 5.62 5.52
C LEU A 38 -8.43 5.64 6.79
N ALA A 39 -8.71 4.76 7.72
CA ALA A 39 -8.06 4.72 9.01
C ALA A 39 -6.62 4.20 8.94
N SER A 40 -6.28 3.24 8.06
CA SER A 40 -4.88 2.79 7.92
C SER A 40 -3.97 3.91 7.39
N TYR A 41 -4.41 4.61 6.33
CA TYR A 41 -3.70 5.76 5.76
C TYR A 41 -3.54 6.90 6.79
N HIS A 42 -4.63 7.26 7.49
CA HIS A 42 -4.58 8.30 8.52
C HIS A 42 -3.70 7.90 9.71
N ARG A 43 -3.69 6.62 10.10
CA ARG A 43 -2.86 6.10 11.18
C ARG A 43 -1.37 6.18 10.83
N LEU A 44 -0.97 5.69 9.65
CA LEU A 44 0.41 5.82 9.17
C LEU A 44 0.82 7.29 9.12
N HIS A 45 0.00 8.15 8.52
CA HIS A 45 0.31 9.59 8.44
C HIS A 45 0.38 10.27 9.80
N GLY A 46 -0.46 9.90 10.76
CA GLY A 46 -0.41 10.41 12.13
C GLY A 46 0.89 10.00 12.82
N GLU A 47 1.28 8.74 12.68
CA GLU A 47 2.50 8.19 13.27
C GLU A 47 3.76 8.84 12.67
N LEU A 48 3.79 8.99 11.35
CA LEU A 48 4.87 9.69 10.65
C LEU A 48 5.06 11.11 11.20
N LYS A 49 3.97 11.87 11.36
CA LYS A 49 4.03 13.23 11.93
C LYS A 49 4.55 13.22 13.36
N ALA A 50 4.09 12.30 14.19
CA ALA A 50 4.56 12.16 15.58
C ALA A 50 6.06 11.87 15.65
N ARG A 51 6.60 11.15 14.66
CA ARG A 51 8.02 10.77 14.55
C ARG A 51 8.89 11.77 13.79
N GLY A 52 8.38 12.98 13.53
CA GLY A 52 9.14 14.06 12.91
C GLY A 52 9.19 14.03 11.38
N ALA A 53 8.24 13.37 10.72
CA ALA A 53 8.12 13.42 9.27
C ALA A 53 7.79 14.84 8.79
N MET A 54 8.58 15.30 7.81
CA MET A 54 8.29 16.48 7.01
C MET A 54 7.42 16.12 5.78
N ASP A 55 6.85 17.11 5.11
CA ASP A 55 6.06 16.92 3.88
C ASP A 55 6.79 16.10 2.81
N GLN A 56 8.09 16.32 2.66
CA GLN A 56 8.95 15.56 1.75
C GLN A 56 9.01 14.06 2.12
N THR A 57 8.97 13.73 3.41
CA THR A 57 8.91 12.34 3.91
C THR A 57 7.61 11.68 3.49
N HIS A 58 6.48 12.38 3.65
CA HIS A 58 5.18 11.88 3.24
C HIS A 58 5.12 11.66 1.73
N GLN A 59 5.68 12.59 0.94
CA GLN A 59 5.75 12.44 -0.51
C GLN A 59 6.61 11.24 -0.91
N ALA A 60 7.79 11.08 -0.30
CA ALA A 60 8.68 9.95 -0.56
C ALA A 60 8.03 8.60 -0.23
N ILE A 61 7.42 8.49 0.96
CA ILE A 61 6.74 7.26 1.39
C ILE A 61 5.56 6.94 0.48
N ASN A 62 4.73 7.94 0.15
CA ASN A 62 3.61 7.73 -0.77
C ASN A 62 4.07 7.32 -2.17
N HIS A 63 5.18 7.88 -2.65
CA HIS A 63 5.75 7.51 -3.95
C HIS A 63 6.28 6.07 -3.92
N LEU A 64 7.08 5.72 -2.91
CA LEU A 64 7.61 4.37 -2.72
C LEU A 64 6.50 3.32 -2.59
N GLN A 65 5.44 3.64 -1.84
CA GLN A 65 4.32 2.74 -1.69
C GLN A 65 3.63 2.44 -3.02
N ASN A 66 3.42 3.46 -3.85
CA ASN A 66 2.80 3.26 -5.17
C ASN A 66 3.69 2.40 -6.06
N ILE A 67 5.01 2.67 -6.08
CA ILE A 67 5.97 1.87 -6.83
C ILE A 67 5.96 0.42 -6.36
N GLU A 68 6.16 0.20 -5.07
CA GLU A 68 6.33 -1.14 -4.53
C GLU A 68 5.03 -1.95 -4.65
N MET A 69 3.86 -1.34 -4.36
CA MET A 69 2.58 -2.07 -4.33
C MET A 69 1.89 -2.18 -5.70
N LEU A 70 2.05 -1.19 -6.59
CA LEU A 70 1.32 -1.10 -7.85
C LEU A 70 2.20 -1.20 -9.11
N ASP A 71 3.53 -1.12 -8.96
CA ASP A 71 4.58 -1.05 -9.99
C ASP A 71 5.07 0.37 -10.32
N ASP A 72 6.28 0.46 -10.91
CA ASP A 72 6.98 1.71 -11.27
C ASP A 72 6.14 2.61 -12.19
N ASP A 73 5.31 2.00 -13.04
CA ASP A 73 4.42 2.68 -13.99
C ASP A 73 3.04 3.04 -13.40
N TYR A 74 2.88 3.10 -12.07
CA TYR A 74 1.59 3.43 -11.43
C TYR A 74 0.95 4.74 -11.93
N ARG A 75 1.72 5.70 -12.47
CA ARG A 75 1.17 6.91 -13.10
C ARG A 75 0.33 6.57 -14.34
N LYS A 76 0.81 5.64 -15.18
CA LYS A 76 0.04 5.14 -16.34
C LYS A 76 -1.23 4.43 -15.89
N LEU A 77 -1.18 3.71 -14.77
CA LEU A 77 -2.39 3.11 -14.17
C LEU A 77 -3.45 4.19 -13.85
N TYR A 78 -3.05 5.30 -13.22
CA TYR A 78 -3.97 6.40 -12.94
C TYR A 78 -4.50 7.04 -14.24
N GLU A 79 -3.65 7.24 -15.23
CA GLU A 79 -4.04 7.79 -16.55
C GLU A 79 -5.03 6.87 -17.30
N GLU A 80 -4.74 5.57 -17.37
CA GLU A 80 -5.58 4.57 -18.06
C GLU A 80 -6.95 4.39 -17.41
N LEU A 81 -7.01 4.56 -16.09
CA LEU A 81 -8.28 4.52 -15.36
C LEU A 81 -9.01 5.87 -15.37
N GLY A 82 -8.43 6.93 -15.96
CA GLY A 82 -9.00 8.28 -15.94
C GLY A 82 -9.09 8.88 -14.54
N ILE A 83 -8.20 8.48 -13.63
CA ILE A 83 -8.19 8.88 -12.22
C ILE A 83 -7.09 9.91 -11.97
N THR A 84 -7.40 10.97 -11.23
CA THR A 84 -6.38 11.93 -10.78
C THR A 84 -5.39 11.27 -9.82
N LEU A 85 -4.09 11.46 -10.06
CA LEU A 85 -3.02 10.96 -9.19
C LEU A 85 -3.29 11.32 -7.72
N GLY A 86 -3.16 10.33 -6.84
CA GLY A 86 -3.44 10.49 -5.40
C GLY A 86 -4.90 10.27 -4.99
N GLN A 87 -5.86 10.17 -5.92
CA GLN A 87 -7.24 9.78 -5.61
C GLN A 87 -7.37 8.25 -5.41
N ARG A 88 -6.69 7.73 -4.37
CA ARG A 88 -6.69 6.29 -4.02
C ARG A 88 -8.10 5.69 -3.91
N ALA A 89 -9.09 6.46 -3.47
CA ALA A 89 -10.48 6.00 -3.32
C ALA A 89 -11.12 5.52 -4.64
N LYS A 90 -10.69 6.09 -5.78
CA LYS A 90 -11.23 5.77 -7.10
C LYS A 90 -10.55 4.59 -7.79
N LEU A 91 -9.43 4.10 -7.26
CA LEU A 91 -8.74 2.92 -7.81
C LEU A 91 -9.62 1.66 -7.75
N PRO A 92 -9.31 0.61 -8.53
CA PRO A 92 -9.95 -0.70 -8.40
C PRO A 92 -9.81 -1.28 -6.98
N LYS A 93 -10.68 -2.22 -6.61
CA LYS A 93 -10.73 -2.76 -5.24
C LYS A 93 -9.37 -3.36 -4.84
N GLU A 94 -8.75 -4.09 -5.74
CA GLU A 94 -7.49 -4.81 -5.59
C GLU A 94 -6.32 -3.86 -5.35
N ALA A 95 -6.18 -2.81 -6.17
CA ALA A 95 -5.16 -1.77 -5.96
C ALA A 95 -5.36 -1.06 -4.61
N LYS A 96 -6.62 -0.84 -4.21
CA LYS A 96 -6.94 -0.24 -2.92
C LYS A 96 -6.56 -1.12 -1.75
N GLU A 97 -6.77 -2.43 -1.87
CA GLU A 97 -6.35 -3.42 -0.86
C GLU A 97 -4.83 -3.48 -0.77
N ALA A 98 -4.13 -3.48 -1.91
CA ALA A 98 -2.67 -3.47 -1.94
C ALA A 98 -2.08 -2.25 -1.26
N LEU A 99 -2.57 -1.05 -1.56
CA LEU A 99 -2.11 0.16 -0.87
C LEU A 99 -2.43 0.10 0.64
N MET A 100 -3.61 -0.39 1.03
CA MET A 100 -3.98 -0.53 2.44
C MET A 100 -3.04 -1.47 3.20
N VAL A 101 -2.75 -2.66 2.65
CA VAL A 101 -1.81 -3.61 3.25
C VAL A 101 -0.40 -3.02 3.31
N GLY A 102 0.00 -2.24 2.30
CA GLY A 102 1.23 -1.45 2.34
C GLY A 102 1.27 -0.46 3.50
N ASP A 103 0.20 0.33 3.72
CA ASP A 103 0.10 1.31 4.82
C ASP A 103 0.28 0.61 6.19
N ILE A 104 -0.39 -0.53 6.36
CA ILE A 104 -0.35 -1.33 7.58
C ILE A 104 1.05 -1.88 7.81
N ALA A 105 1.65 -2.52 6.80
CA ALA A 105 2.99 -3.10 6.92
C ALA A 105 4.06 -2.04 7.21
N ALA A 106 3.98 -0.87 6.56
CA ALA A 106 4.88 0.25 6.86
C ALA A 106 4.70 0.75 8.30
N PHE A 107 3.46 0.92 8.76
CA PHE A 107 3.18 1.32 10.15
C PHE A 107 3.81 0.34 11.15
N HIS A 108 3.55 -0.97 11.00
CA HIS A 108 4.11 -1.99 11.88
C HIS A 108 5.64 -2.04 11.82
N GLN A 109 6.23 -1.87 10.63
CA GLN A 109 7.68 -1.87 10.48
C GLN A 109 8.34 -0.62 11.09
N ILE A 110 7.72 0.56 10.97
CA ILE A 110 8.17 1.80 11.65
C ILE A 110 8.15 1.61 13.17
N MET A 111 7.06 1.05 13.71
CA MET A 111 6.92 0.78 15.15
C MET A 111 7.97 -0.23 15.62
N LYS A 112 8.20 -1.29 14.84
CA LYS A 112 9.19 -2.33 15.14
C LYS A 112 10.62 -1.81 15.14
N ASP A 113 10.96 -0.95 14.18
CA ASP A 113 12.31 -0.37 14.05
C ASP A 113 12.52 0.86 14.97
N ASP A 114 11.47 1.30 15.68
CA ASP A 114 11.39 2.58 16.37
C ASP A 114 11.95 3.74 15.53
N ALA A 115 11.61 3.76 14.24
CA ALA A 115 12.19 4.70 13.30
C ALA A 115 11.81 6.14 13.62
N GLN A 116 12.76 7.06 13.53
CA GLN A 116 12.55 8.49 13.77
C GLN A 116 13.30 9.34 12.75
N GLY A 117 12.69 10.46 12.34
CA GLY A 117 13.25 11.36 11.36
C GLY A 117 13.18 10.84 9.91
N HIS A 118 13.41 11.75 8.98
CA HIS A 118 13.12 11.57 7.55
C HIS A 118 13.64 10.24 6.96
N GLN A 119 14.94 9.98 7.09
CA GLN A 119 15.59 8.86 6.43
C GLN A 119 15.17 7.50 7.01
N ALA A 120 15.14 7.37 8.34
CA ALA A 120 14.77 6.12 8.98
C ALA A 120 13.30 5.76 8.70
N LEU A 121 12.41 6.75 8.69
CA LEU A 121 11.00 6.52 8.36
C LEU A 121 10.81 6.02 6.93
N ILE A 122 11.58 6.55 5.96
CA ILE A 122 11.56 6.08 4.57
C ILE A 122 12.05 4.63 4.50
N GLU A 123 13.19 4.32 5.14
CA GLU A 123 13.78 2.98 5.11
C GLU A 123 12.88 1.92 5.77
N SER A 124 12.30 2.22 6.92
CA SER A 124 11.38 1.31 7.60
C SER A 124 10.08 1.14 6.82
N SER A 125 9.52 2.22 6.25
CA SER A 125 8.34 2.09 5.38
C SER A 125 8.63 1.20 4.18
N TYR A 126 9.79 1.38 3.54
CA TYR A 126 10.22 0.60 2.39
C TYR A 126 10.32 -0.89 2.70
N LYS A 127 10.93 -1.25 3.85
CA LYS A 127 10.96 -2.65 4.32
C LYS A 127 9.56 -3.22 4.50
N GLY A 128 8.63 -2.43 5.06
CA GLY A 128 7.23 -2.82 5.22
C GLY A 128 6.55 -3.07 3.88
N PHE A 129 6.70 -2.16 2.91
CA PHE A 129 6.14 -2.33 1.56
C PHE A 129 6.67 -3.57 0.87
N LYS A 130 7.98 -3.86 0.95
CA LYS A 130 8.56 -5.07 0.38
C LYS A 130 8.01 -6.36 0.97
N GLN A 131 7.66 -6.35 2.25
CA GLN A 131 7.02 -7.51 2.89
C GLN A 131 5.58 -7.65 2.40
N ALA A 132 4.81 -6.56 2.42
CA ALA A 132 3.43 -6.53 1.94
C ALA A 132 3.31 -6.95 0.47
N ARG A 133 4.28 -6.53 -0.36
CA ARG A 133 4.30 -6.81 -1.80
C ARG A 133 4.30 -8.30 -2.14
N LYS A 134 4.85 -9.14 -1.26
CA LYS A 134 4.87 -10.60 -1.44
C LYS A 134 3.49 -11.26 -1.35
N LEU A 135 2.50 -10.55 -0.80
CA LEU A 135 1.13 -11.04 -0.64
C LEU A 135 0.31 -10.87 -1.92
N PHE A 136 0.83 -10.14 -2.92
CA PHE A 136 0.13 -9.84 -4.16
C PHE A 136 0.77 -10.59 -5.34
N PRO A 137 -0.05 -11.19 -6.23
CA PRO A 137 0.44 -12.12 -7.27
C PRO A 137 0.97 -11.44 -8.55
N TRP A 138 0.66 -10.17 -8.78
CA TRP A 138 1.39 -9.34 -9.74
C TRP A 138 2.70 -8.97 -9.10
#